data_AF-A0A6H1X205-F1
#
_entry.id   AF-A0A6H1X205-F1
#
_cell.length_a   1.000
_cell.length_b   1.000
_cell.length_c   1.000
_cell.angle_alpha   90.00
_cell.angle_beta   90.00
_cell.angle_gamma   90.00
#
_symmetry.space_group_name_H-M   'P 1'
#
loop_
_entity.id
_entity.type
_entity.pdbx_description
1 polymer ?
#
loop_
_entity_poly.entity_id
_entity_poly.type
_entity_poly.pdbx_seq_one_letter_code
_entity_poly.pdbx_strand_id
1 'polypeptide(L)'
;MQFYYPISGHVLRLNELESKKIIFHHYLIRRENLQRLHGNLPRGYFELTLRNAANYLKFSMSTVHRMIKEFESLNIIKCIKKSTNSSEASIYEYIFDYNYETVDETVHESVDEDVKSSDINELKKEDKDNTDTENETVDKTFKKELIKNNNIYSLVINKLNEKANTRFKPTTQKTKSLINARLKEKFTLEDFYKVIDIKCEQWKGSHMEVYLRPNTLFSNKFESYLNEYRLKYESENNNNLSSWNPEFHYE
;
A
#
# COMPACT_ATOMS: atom_id res chain seq x y z
N MET A 1 12.66 -7.89 -21.41
CA MET A 1 11.69 -6.85 -21.82
C MET A 1 10.41 -7.00 -21.01
N GLN A 2 9.90 -5.94 -20.39
CA GLN A 2 8.62 -5.95 -19.67
C GLN A 2 7.61 -5.11 -20.46
N PHE A 3 6.63 -5.76 -21.10
CA PHE A 3 5.80 -5.13 -22.15
C PHE A 3 4.65 -4.25 -21.62
N TYR A 4 4.34 -4.36 -20.33
CA TYR A 4 3.24 -3.66 -19.67
C TYR A 4 3.71 -3.10 -18.33
N TYR A 5 3.09 -2.00 -17.91
CA TYR A 5 3.34 -1.42 -16.59
C TYR A 5 2.46 -2.07 -15.51
N PRO A 6 2.94 -2.13 -14.25
CA PRO A 6 2.06 -2.41 -13.13
C PRO A 6 1.02 -1.28 -12.97
N ILE A 7 -0.19 -1.65 -12.53
CA ILE A 7 -1.22 -0.69 -12.14
C ILE A 7 -0.75 0.04 -10.88
N SER A 8 -0.75 1.38 -10.87
CA SER A 8 -0.36 2.16 -9.67
C SER A 8 -1.22 1.75 -8.46
N GLY A 9 -0.59 1.56 -7.30
CA GLY A 9 -1.26 1.13 -6.07
C GLY A 9 -2.35 2.10 -5.58
N HIS A 10 -2.28 3.36 -6.02
CA HIS A 10 -3.31 4.37 -5.78
C HIS A 10 -4.63 4.08 -6.51
N VAL A 11 -4.59 3.35 -7.63
CA VAL A 11 -5.76 2.94 -8.43
C VAL A 11 -6.52 1.81 -7.76
N LEU A 12 -5.79 0.90 -7.10
CA LEU A 12 -6.35 -0.23 -6.35
C LEU A 12 -7.12 0.21 -5.09
N ARG A 13 -7.08 1.50 -4.75
CA ARG A 13 -7.86 2.14 -3.67
C ARG A 13 -9.13 2.84 -4.17
N LEU A 14 -9.39 2.85 -5.48
CA LEU A 14 -10.61 3.43 -6.04
C LEU A 14 -11.78 2.45 -5.82
N ASN A 15 -12.83 2.92 -5.16
CA ASN A 15 -14.02 2.09 -4.91
C ASN A 15 -14.83 1.87 -6.22
N GLU A 16 -15.67 0.84 -6.25
CA GLU A 16 -16.55 0.53 -7.39
C GLU A 16 -17.49 1.70 -7.77
N LEU A 17 -17.91 2.46 -6.75
CA LEU A 17 -18.66 3.72 -6.88
C LEU A 17 -17.91 4.82 -7.66
N GLU A 18 -16.58 4.70 -7.79
CA GLU A 18 -15.69 5.62 -8.47
C GLU A 18 -15.30 5.13 -9.87
N SER A 19 -16.08 4.22 -10.45
CA SER A 19 -15.88 3.62 -11.78
C SER A 19 -15.51 4.63 -12.90
N LYS A 20 -16.02 5.87 -12.86
CA LYS A 20 -15.59 6.94 -13.80
C LYS A 20 -14.10 7.32 -13.67
N LYS A 21 -13.53 7.30 -12.46
CA LYS A 21 -12.09 7.50 -12.20
C LYS A 21 -11.28 6.30 -12.70
N ILE A 22 -11.78 5.08 -12.49
CA ILE A 22 -11.15 3.84 -12.97
C ILE A 22 -11.05 3.85 -14.51
N ILE A 23 -12.13 4.21 -15.20
CA ILE A 23 -12.15 4.34 -16.67
C ILE A 23 -11.20 5.46 -17.16
N PHE A 24 -11.18 6.63 -16.49
CA PHE A 24 -10.22 7.70 -16.78
C PHE A 24 -8.77 7.22 -16.58
N HIS A 25 -8.50 6.46 -15.52
CA HIS A 25 -7.16 5.92 -15.26
C HIS A 25 -6.70 4.93 -16.34
N HIS A 26 -7.55 3.95 -16.69
CA HIS A 26 -7.26 2.98 -17.74
C HIS A 26 -7.01 3.67 -19.10
N TYR A 27 -7.70 4.78 -19.38
CA TYR A 27 -7.44 5.62 -20.55
C TYR A 27 -6.05 6.26 -20.54
N LEU A 28 -5.54 6.73 -19.39
CA LEU A 28 -4.18 7.27 -19.27
C LEU A 28 -3.11 6.19 -19.56
N ILE A 29 -3.25 5.00 -18.95
CA ILE A 29 -2.34 3.87 -19.22
C ILE A 29 -2.35 3.50 -20.71
N ARG A 30 -3.54 3.40 -21.32
CA ARG A 30 -3.67 3.09 -22.76
C ARG A 30 -3.04 4.18 -23.64
N ARG A 31 -3.14 5.45 -23.24
CA ARG A 31 -2.59 6.60 -23.97
C ARG A 31 -1.06 6.65 -23.95
N GLU A 32 -0.43 6.44 -22.80
CA GLU A 32 1.04 6.31 -22.72
C GLU A 32 1.51 5.16 -23.61
N ASN A 33 0.89 3.98 -23.49
CA ASN A 33 1.36 2.80 -24.23
C ASN A 33 1.24 2.98 -25.76
N LEU A 34 0.21 3.68 -26.24
CA LEU A 34 0.07 4.02 -27.65
C LEU A 34 1.11 5.05 -28.10
N GLN A 35 1.36 6.11 -27.32
CA GLN A 35 2.35 7.13 -27.67
C GLN A 35 3.78 6.60 -27.61
N ARG A 36 4.07 5.67 -26.71
CA ARG A 36 5.34 4.93 -26.61
C ARG A 36 5.64 4.10 -27.88
N LEU A 37 4.62 3.55 -28.56
CA LEU A 37 4.79 2.86 -29.85
C LEU A 37 5.15 3.83 -31.00
N HIS A 38 4.85 5.12 -30.87
CA HIS A 38 5.23 6.16 -31.83
C HIS A 38 6.59 6.80 -31.52
N GLY A 39 7.21 6.52 -30.37
CA GLY A 39 8.59 6.91 -30.03
C GLY A 39 8.85 8.39 -29.71
N ASN A 40 7.85 9.27 -29.80
CA ASN A 40 8.01 10.73 -29.68
C ASN A 40 8.34 11.25 -28.25
N LEU A 41 8.16 10.43 -27.21
CA LEU A 41 8.26 10.85 -25.80
C LEU A 41 9.06 9.82 -24.97
N PRO A 42 9.74 10.25 -23.90
CA PRO A 42 10.39 9.35 -22.94
C PRO A 42 9.41 8.36 -22.29
N ARG A 43 9.94 7.23 -21.80
CA ARG A 43 9.15 6.19 -21.12
C ARG A 43 8.36 6.79 -19.94
N GLY A 44 7.04 6.57 -19.89
CA GLY A 44 6.16 7.09 -18.84
C GLY A 44 5.61 8.50 -19.09
N TYR A 45 6.06 9.19 -20.14
CA TYR A 45 5.58 10.52 -20.52
C TYR A 45 4.51 10.42 -21.59
N PHE A 46 3.43 11.21 -21.44
CA PHE A 46 2.30 11.17 -22.36
C PHE A 46 1.66 12.54 -22.58
N GLU A 47 1.16 12.76 -23.80
CA GLU A 47 0.46 13.96 -24.24
C GLU A 47 -1.05 13.85 -24.01
N LEU A 48 -1.61 14.79 -23.25
CA LEU A 48 -3.02 14.85 -22.88
C LEU A 48 -3.64 16.21 -23.25
N THR A 49 -4.65 16.19 -24.13
CA THR A 49 -5.61 17.30 -24.28
C THR A 49 -6.92 16.93 -23.57
N LEU A 50 -7.55 17.93 -22.94
CA LEU A 50 -8.89 17.76 -22.34
C LEU A 50 -9.91 17.32 -23.39
N ARG A 51 -9.84 17.90 -24.60
CA ARG A 51 -10.74 17.61 -25.73
C ARG A 51 -10.72 16.13 -26.10
N ASN A 52 -9.54 15.55 -26.32
CA ASN A 52 -9.43 14.16 -26.77
C ASN A 52 -9.80 13.17 -25.65
N ALA A 53 -9.57 13.53 -24.38
CA ALA A 53 -9.96 12.72 -23.23
C ALA A 53 -11.48 12.71 -23.03
N ALA A 54 -12.13 13.87 -22.99
CA ALA A 54 -13.57 14.00 -22.86
C ALA A 54 -14.33 13.34 -24.01
N ASN A 55 -13.86 13.52 -25.25
CA ASN A 55 -14.46 12.88 -26.43
C ASN A 55 -14.37 11.35 -26.38
N TYR A 56 -13.21 10.78 -26.01
CA TYR A 56 -13.03 9.33 -25.90
C TYR A 56 -13.88 8.73 -24.77
N LEU A 57 -13.92 9.40 -23.62
CA LEU A 57 -14.61 8.92 -22.41
C LEU A 57 -16.11 9.24 -22.38
N LYS A 58 -16.62 10.04 -23.33
CA LYS A 58 -17.98 10.60 -23.32
C LYS A 58 -18.31 11.35 -22.02
N PHE A 59 -17.32 12.02 -21.44
CA PHE A 59 -17.45 12.85 -20.24
C PHE A 59 -17.44 14.33 -20.59
N SER A 60 -17.98 15.20 -19.73
CA SER A 60 -17.85 16.66 -19.93
C SER A 60 -16.41 17.13 -19.70
N MET A 61 -16.00 18.19 -20.42
CA MET A 61 -14.66 18.80 -20.29
C MET A 61 -14.33 19.14 -18.83
N SER A 62 -15.29 19.66 -18.08
CA SER A 62 -15.17 20.01 -16.66
C SER A 62 -15.00 18.78 -15.75
N THR A 63 -15.62 17.65 -16.10
CA THR A 63 -15.43 16.37 -15.37
C THR A 63 -14.00 15.87 -15.57
N VAL A 64 -13.50 15.89 -16.81
CA VAL A 64 -12.12 15.51 -17.13
C VAL A 64 -11.10 16.46 -16.50
N HIS A 65 -11.35 17.78 -16.52
CA HIS A 65 -10.49 18.75 -15.84
C HIS A 65 -10.39 18.46 -14.33
N ARG A 66 -11.53 18.17 -13.68
CA ARG A 66 -11.54 17.79 -12.25
C ARG A 66 -10.78 16.48 -12.01
N MET A 67 -10.91 15.48 -12.88
CA MET A 67 -10.14 14.22 -12.78
C MET A 67 -8.63 14.43 -12.96
N ILE A 68 -8.20 15.29 -13.88
CA ILE A 68 -6.78 15.67 -14.02
C ILE A 68 -6.27 16.31 -12.73
N LYS A 69 -7.02 17.29 -12.19
CA LYS A 69 -6.67 17.96 -10.92
C LYS A 69 -6.61 17.01 -9.74
N GLU A 70 -7.54 16.06 -9.68
CA GLU A 70 -7.59 15.02 -8.66
C GLU A 70 -6.39 14.06 -8.79
N PHE A 71 -6.04 13.63 -10.00
CA PHE A 71 -4.91 12.72 -10.24
C PHE A 71 -3.55 13.40 -10.06
N GLU A 72 -3.44 14.71 -10.31
CA GLU A 72 -2.31 15.54 -9.88
C GLU A 72 -2.23 15.59 -8.34
N SER A 73 -3.36 15.79 -7.64
CA SER A 73 -3.37 15.87 -6.17
C SER A 73 -3.12 14.53 -5.46
N LEU A 74 -3.42 13.41 -6.13
CA LEU A 74 -3.12 12.05 -5.68
C LEU A 74 -1.72 11.57 -6.12
N ASN A 75 -0.92 12.44 -6.75
CA ASN A 75 0.42 12.13 -7.26
C ASN A 75 0.46 10.91 -8.21
N ILE A 76 -0.64 10.66 -8.95
CA ILE A 76 -0.74 9.60 -9.97
C ILE A 76 -0.15 10.09 -11.30
N ILE A 77 -0.33 11.38 -11.59
CA ILE A 77 0.27 12.05 -12.76
C ILE A 77 0.86 13.39 -12.33
N LYS A 78 1.91 13.82 -13.00
CA LYS A 78 2.59 15.09 -12.76
C LYS A 78 2.67 15.87 -14.07
N CYS A 79 2.16 17.10 -14.09
CA CYS A 79 2.21 17.93 -15.28
C CYS A 79 3.64 18.49 -15.47
N ILE A 80 4.28 18.13 -16.57
CA ILE A 80 5.65 18.55 -16.92
C ILE A 80 5.63 19.79 -17.81
N LYS A 81 4.78 19.80 -18.85
CA LYS A 81 4.58 20.94 -19.74
C LYS A 81 3.09 21.23 -19.88
N LYS A 82 2.66 22.40 -19.41
CA LYS A 82 1.33 22.93 -19.73
C LYS A 82 1.39 23.60 -21.10
N SER A 83 0.44 23.26 -21.97
CA SER A 83 0.17 24.04 -23.16
C SER A 83 -0.52 25.35 -22.79
N THR A 84 -0.13 26.45 -23.44
CA THR A 84 -0.89 27.72 -23.44
C THR A 84 -2.07 27.68 -24.42
N ASN A 85 -1.95 26.88 -25.48
CA ASN A 85 -2.91 26.82 -26.58
C ASN A 85 -3.87 25.64 -26.42
N SER A 86 -5.17 25.86 -26.66
CA SER A 86 -6.21 24.82 -26.51
C SER A 86 -6.17 23.69 -27.56
N SER A 87 -5.29 23.81 -28.56
CA SER A 87 -5.00 22.82 -29.60
C SER A 87 -3.83 21.90 -29.24
N GLU A 88 -2.77 22.46 -28.67
CA GLU A 88 -1.56 21.72 -28.27
C GLU A 88 -1.79 20.85 -27.03
N ALA A 89 -1.15 19.69 -27.00
CA ALA A 89 -1.20 18.79 -25.85
C ALA A 89 -0.34 19.28 -24.69
N SER A 90 -0.81 19.05 -23.46
CA SER A 90 0.03 19.19 -22.26
C SER A 90 0.68 17.85 -21.96
N ILE A 91 1.97 17.88 -21.62
CA ILE A 91 2.76 16.67 -21.34
C ILE A 91 2.69 16.38 -19.84
N TYR A 92 2.31 15.15 -19.51
CA TYR A 92 2.28 14.62 -18.15
C TYR A 92 3.23 13.42 -18.05
N GLU A 93 3.90 13.33 -16.91
CA GLU A 93 4.60 12.14 -16.45
C GLU A 93 3.60 11.30 -15.64
N TYR A 94 3.45 10.01 -15.98
CA TYR A 94 2.75 9.06 -15.12
C TYR A 94 3.70 8.64 -13.99
N ILE A 95 3.29 8.82 -12.74
CA ILE A 95 4.09 8.40 -11.59
C ILE A 95 3.73 6.96 -11.24
N PHE A 96 4.72 6.08 -11.40
CA PHE A 96 4.67 4.71 -10.89
C PHE A 96 5.39 4.67 -9.54
N ASP A 97 4.75 4.08 -8.53
CA ASP A 97 5.35 3.80 -7.22
C ASP A 97 6.38 2.65 -7.33
N TYR A 98 7.46 2.86 -8.10
CA TYR A 98 8.54 1.89 -8.26
C TYR A 98 9.44 1.87 -7.01
N ASN A 99 9.00 1.14 -5.98
CA ASN A 99 9.93 0.45 -5.07
C ASN A 99 10.52 -0.77 -5.81
N TYR A 100 11.24 -0.49 -6.90
CA TYR A 100 12.10 -1.43 -7.58
C TYR A 100 13.47 -0.74 -7.67
N GLU A 101 14.36 -1.10 -6.74
CA GLU A 101 15.78 -0.86 -6.93
C GLU A 101 16.13 -1.44 -8.31
N THR A 102 16.59 -0.59 -9.22
CA THR A 102 17.23 -1.08 -10.44
C THR A 102 18.48 -1.80 -9.96
N VAL A 103 18.44 -3.14 -10.01
CA VAL A 103 19.63 -3.95 -9.73
C VAL A 103 20.67 -3.55 -10.76
N ASP A 104 21.71 -2.87 -10.30
CA ASP A 104 22.70 -2.27 -11.18
C ASP A 104 23.53 -3.39 -11.80
N GLU A 105 23.36 -3.62 -13.11
CA GLU A 105 24.12 -4.61 -13.88
C GLU A 105 25.56 -4.11 -14.18
N THR A 106 26.17 -3.36 -13.27
CA THR A 106 27.61 -3.09 -13.22
C THR A 106 28.27 -3.85 -12.07
N VAL A 107 28.33 -5.18 -12.21
CA VAL A 107 29.25 -6.00 -11.43
C VAL A 107 30.68 -5.68 -11.87
N HIS A 108 31.29 -4.69 -11.23
CA HIS A 108 32.74 -4.55 -11.19
C HIS A 108 33.22 -4.65 -9.74
N GLU A 109 33.58 -5.87 -9.40
CA GLU A 109 34.25 -6.28 -8.18
C GLU A 109 35.61 -5.59 -8.02
N SER A 110 35.78 -4.86 -6.92
CA SER A 110 37.09 -4.52 -6.37
C SER A 110 36.96 -4.48 -4.85
N VAL A 111 37.51 -5.49 -4.18
CA VAL A 111 37.55 -5.57 -2.72
C VAL A 111 38.76 -4.78 -2.23
N ASP A 112 38.54 -3.85 -1.30
CA ASP A 112 39.58 -3.36 -0.40
C ASP A 112 38.96 -3.04 0.96
N GLU A 113 39.59 -3.51 2.02
CA GLU A 113 39.21 -3.24 3.41
C GLU A 113 39.98 -2.01 3.92
N ASP A 114 39.31 -1.00 4.47
CA ASP A 114 39.92 -0.22 5.55
C ASP A 114 38.86 0.37 6.50
N VAL A 115 39.20 0.43 7.79
CA VAL A 115 38.27 0.70 8.89
C VAL A 115 38.67 1.98 9.63
N LYS A 116 37.71 2.90 9.80
CA LYS A 116 37.66 3.76 10.99
C LYS A 116 36.24 4.19 11.38
N SER A 117 36.03 4.24 12.70
CA SER A 117 34.77 4.60 13.36
C SER A 117 34.99 5.80 14.29
N SER A 118 34.34 6.92 13.99
CA SER A 118 34.32 8.17 14.76
C SER A 118 33.30 9.11 14.08
N ASP A 119 32.35 9.79 14.73
CA ASP A 119 32.10 9.99 16.16
C ASP A 119 30.59 10.00 16.51
N ILE A 120 30.27 10.13 17.81
CA ILE A 120 28.90 10.18 18.36
C ILE A 120 28.75 11.43 19.24
N ASN A 121 27.54 12.02 19.29
CA ASN A 121 27.10 13.20 20.07
C ASN A 121 27.47 14.55 19.39
N GLU A 122 26.68 15.63 19.46
CA GLU A 122 25.88 16.12 20.60
C GLU A 122 24.34 16.25 20.41
N LEU A 123 23.66 16.43 21.56
CA LEU A 123 22.22 16.66 21.74
C LEU A 123 21.97 17.91 22.61
N LYS A 124 21.02 18.77 22.22
CA LYS A 124 20.22 19.72 23.05
C LYS A 124 19.11 20.34 22.17
N LYS A 125 17.92 20.75 22.61
CA LYS A 125 16.99 20.38 23.73
C LYS A 125 15.62 21.02 23.37
N GLU A 126 14.46 20.39 23.64
CA GLU A 126 13.42 20.77 24.64
C GLU A 126 12.94 22.25 24.58
N ASP A 127 11.65 22.62 24.67
CA ASP A 127 10.51 22.20 25.51
C ASP A 127 9.16 22.10 24.70
N LYS A 128 8.11 21.33 25.04
CA LYS A 128 7.12 21.31 26.17
C LYS A 128 6.20 22.55 26.26
N ASP A 129 4.90 22.47 26.59
CA ASP A 129 3.87 21.40 26.77
C ASP A 129 2.45 22.09 26.62
N ASN A 130 1.23 21.59 26.91
CA ASN A 130 0.69 20.44 27.65
C ASN A 130 -0.80 20.10 27.25
N THR A 131 -1.42 19.12 27.94
CA THR A 131 -2.88 18.82 28.14
C THR A 131 -3.95 19.63 27.36
N ASP A 132 -4.62 19.06 26.34
CA ASP A 132 -5.92 18.31 26.39
C ASP A 132 -7.17 19.24 26.21
N THR A 133 -8.46 18.85 26.11
CA THR A 133 -9.22 17.60 26.43
C THR A 133 -10.49 17.42 25.54
N GLU A 134 -11.20 16.29 25.70
CA GLU A 134 -12.62 15.97 25.37
C GLU A 134 -13.28 16.28 23.98
N ASN A 135 -13.33 15.22 23.15
CA ASN A 135 -14.53 14.63 22.50
C ASN A 135 -15.14 15.15 21.15
N GLU A 136 -15.89 14.21 20.54
CA GLU A 136 -16.87 14.31 19.42
C GLU A 136 -16.44 14.59 17.95
N THR A 137 -15.18 14.88 17.61
CA THR A 137 -14.80 15.14 16.19
C THR A 137 -13.73 14.21 15.57
N VAL A 138 -13.24 13.23 16.33
CA VAL A 138 -11.95 12.54 16.08
C VAL A 138 -11.88 11.75 14.76
N ASP A 139 -12.93 11.00 14.38
CA ASP A 139 -12.88 10.02 13.28
C ASP A 139 -12.56 10.62 11.90
N LYS A 140 -13.05 11.84 11.62
CA LYS A 140 -12.83 12.50 10.33
C LYS A 140 -11.43 13.12 10.23
N THR A 141 -10.81 13.44 11.37
CA THR A 141 -9.49 14.08 11.44
C THR A 141 -8.38 13.03 11.35
N PHE A 142 -8.47 11.95 12.14
CA PHE A 142 -7.52 10.82 12.05
C PHE A 142 -7.41 10.29 10.62
N LYS A 143 -8.56 10.06 9.96
CA LYS A 143 -8.60 9.54 8.58
C LYS A 143 -7.99 10.51 7.55
N LYS A 144 -7.89 11.81 7.87
CA LYS A 144 -7.23 12.83 7.02
C LYS A 144 -5.71 12.88 7.21
N GLU A 145 -5.21 12.82 8.46
CA GLU A 145 -3.76 12.82 8.71
C GLU A 145 -3.07 11.58 8.15
N LEU A 146 -3.75 10.43 8.24
CA LEU A 146 -3.29 9.14 7.69
C LEU A 146 -3.13 9.14 6.17
N ILE A 147 -3.82 10.02 5.45
CA ILE A 147 -3.71 10.17 3.99
C ILE A 147 -2.59 11.15 3.62
N LYS A 148 -2.24 12.10 4.49
CA LYS A 148 -1.24 13.14 4.21
C LYS A 148 0.19 12.70 4.51
N ASN A 149 0.39 11.88 5.53
CA ASN A 149 1.71 11.37 5.91
C ASN A 149 1.80 9.88 5.58
N ASN A 150 2.68 9.51 4.63
CA ASN A 150 2.86 8.15 4.10
C ASN A 150 3.57 7.22 5.11
N ASN A 151 2.98 7.08 6.29
CA ASN A 151 3.60 6.54 7.49
C ASN A 151 3.20 5.08 7.69
N ILE A 152 4.10 4.17 7.32
CA ILE A 152 3.87 2.73 7.40
C ILE A 152 3.53 2.24 8.81
N TYR A 153 4.08 2.85 9.87
CA TYR A 153 3.74 2.50 11.25
C TYR A 153 2.24 2.69 11.52
N SER A 154 1.67 3.77 10.99
CA SER A 154 0.24 4.06 11.13
C SER A 154 -0.61 3.10 10.32
N LEU A 155 -0.20 2.75 9.09
CA LEU A 155 -0.93 1.81 8.24
C LEU A 155 -1.00 0.40 8.87
N VAL A 156 0.14 -0.15 9.27
CA VAL A 156 0.25 -1.46 9.94
C VAL A 156 -0.57 -1.51 11.23
N ILE A 157 -0.46 -0.49 12.08
CA ILE A 157 -1.09 -0.49 13.41
C ILE A 157 -2.59 -0.20 13.33
N ASN A 158 -3.05 0.63 12.37
CA ASN A 158 -4.48 0.77 12.13
C ASN A 158 -5.11 -0.53 11.65
N LYS A 159 -4.40 -1.32 10.82
CA LYS A 159 -4.91 -2.62 10.39
C LYS A 159 -5.03 -3.62 11.54
N LEU A 160 -4.06 -3.63 12.46
CA LEU A 160 -4.13 -4.42 13.70
C LEU A 160 -5.27 -3.94 14.61
N ASN A 161 -5.42 -2.63 14.80
CA ASN A 161 -6.48 -2.03 15.60
C ASN A 161 -7.87 -2.39 15.06
N GLU A 162 -8.08 -2.28 13.74
CA GLU A 162 -9.31 -2.67 13.03
C GLU A 162 -9.62 -4.17 13.23
N LYS A 163 -8.65 -5.06 12.93
CA LYS A 163 -8.87 -6.51 12.93
C LYS A 163 -9.02 -7.09 14.34
N ALA A 164 -8.19 -6.66 15.29
CA ALA A 164 -8.20 -7.15 16.67
C ALA A 164 -9.08 -6.33 17.63
N ASN A 165 -9.81 -5.30 17.15
CA ASN A 165 -10.59 -4.38 18.00
C ASN A 165 -9.75 -3.73 19.13
N THR A 166 -8.54 -3.27 18.79
CA THR A 166 -7.57 -2.70 19.74
C THR A 166 -7.26 -1.23 19.43
N ARG A 167 -6.54 -0.55 20.35
CA ARG A 167 -6.24 0.90 20.27
C ARG A 167 -4.75 1.21 20.47
N PHE A 168 -3.87 0.42 19.85
CA PHE A 168 -2.42 0.63 19.91
C PHE A 168 -2.01 1.93 19.20
N LYS A 169 -1.03 2.66 19.77
CA LYS A 169 -0.52 3.93 19.22
C LYS A 169 0.66 3.70 18.27
N PRO A 170 0.59 4.10 16.97
CA PRO A 170 1.69 3.94 16.01
C PRO A 170 2.89 4.87 16.27
N THR A 171 2.70 5.90 17.10
CA THR A 171 3.76 6.85 17.48
C THR A 171 4.82 6.24 18.41
N THR A 172 4.49 5.13 19.09
CA THR A 172 5.31 4.48 20.13
C THR A 172 6.65 3.96 19.59
N GLN A 173 7.76 4.31 20.24
CA GLN A 173 9.11 3.96 19.77
C GLN A 173 9.36 2.45 19.69
N LYS A 174 8.84 1.65 20.63
CA LYS A 174 8.94 0.18 20.58
C LYS A 174 8.26 -0.39 19.33
N THR A 175 7.05 0.09 19.02
CA THR A 175 6.28 -0.30 17.83
C THR A 175 7.01 0.05 16.53
N LYS A 176 7.56 1.28 16.44
CA LYS A 176 8.38 1.72 15.29
C LYS A 176 9.61 0.84 15.11
N SER A 177 10.31 0.52 16.20
CA SER A 177 11.52 -0.31 16.17
C SER A 177 11.25 -1.73 15.64
N LEU A 178 10.13 -2.34 16.05
CA LEU A 178 9.72 -3.67 15.59
C LEU A 178 9.38 -3.69 14.08
N ILE A 179 8.65 -2.68 13.61
CA ILE A 179 8.31 -2.54 12.18
C ILE A 179 9.58 -2.26 11.35
N ASN A 180 10.49 -1.42 11.86
CA ASN A 180 11.77 -1.15 11.20
C ASN A 180 12.71 -2.36 11.14
N ALA A 181 12.64 -3.30 12.10
CA ALA A 181 13.38 -4.55 12.00
C ALA A 181 12.92 -5.37 10.78
N ARG A 182 11.60 -5.59 10.63
CA ARG A 182 11.05 -6.34 9.49
C ARG A 182 11.27 -5.64 8.14
N LEU A 183 11.27 -4.30 8.11
CA LEU A 183 11.61 -3.55 6.90
C LEU A 183 13.08 -3.72 6.50
N LYS A 184 14.02 -3.79 7.45
CA LYS A 184 15.43 -4.12 7.18
C LYS A 184 15.62 -5.57 6.70
N GLU A 185 14.77 -6.47 7.17
CA GLU A 185 14.65 -7.86 6.69
C GLU A 185 13.92 -7.98 5.33
N LYS A 186 13.63 -6.85 4.66
CA LYS A 186 12.96 -6.73 3.34
C LYS A 186 11.48 -7.16 3.29
N PHE A 187 10.78 -7.30 4.42
CA PHE A 187 9.35 -7.58 4.43
C PHE A 187 8.49 -6.36 4.01
N THR A 188 7.43 -6.61 3.24
CA THR A 188 6.56 -5.57 2.66
C THR A 188 5.37 -5.21 3.57
N LEU A 189 4.69 -4.09 3.30
CA LEU A 189 3.46 -3.70 4.00
C LEU A 189 2.39 -4.79 3.94
N GLU A 190 2.27 -5.42 2.77
CA GLU A 190 1.37 -6.53 2.48
C GLU A 190 1.70 -7.75 3.36
N ASP A 191 2.96 -7.97 3.73
CA ASP A 191 3.35 -9.07 4.63
C ASP A 191 2.94 -8.79 6.09
N PHE A 192 3.04 -7.54 6.56
CA PHE A 192 2.46 -7.16 7.85
C PHE A 192 0.95 -7.38 7.86
N TYR A 193 0.25 -7.02 6.77
CA TYR A 193 -1.19 -7.27 6.64
C TYR A 193 -1.54 -8.76 6.62
N LYS A 194 -0.76 -9.60 5.91
CA LYS A 194 -0.93 -11.07 5.94
C LYS A 194 -0.78 -11.62 7.36
N VAL A 195 0.29 -11.25 8.08
CA VAL A 195 0.54 -11.71 9.47
C VAL A 195 -0.57 -11.24 10.42
N ILE A 196 -1.04 -10.00 10.30
CA ILE A 196 -2.19 -9.50 11.07
C ILE A 196 -3.44 -10.33 10.75
N ASP A 197 -3.74 -10.58 9.48
CA ASP A 197 -4.94 -11.32 9.08
C ASP A 197 -4.89 -12.78 9.55
N ILE A 198 -3.78 -13.51 9.30
CA ILE A 198 -3.58 -14.91 9.72
C ILE A 198 -3.72 -15.04 11.24
N LYS A 199 -3.07 -14.16 12.02
CA LYS A 199 -3.13 -14.25 13.48
C LYS A 199 -4.46 -13.76 14.06
N CYS A 200 -5.11 -12.76 13.48
CA CYS A 200 -6.48 -12.41 13.89
C CYS A 200 -7.46 -13.55 13.58
N GLU A 201 -7.32 -14.24 12.45
CA GLU A 201 -8.14 -15.38 12.06
C GLU A 201 -7.92 -16.60 12.97
N GLN A 202 -6.69 -16.87 13.39
CA GLN A 202 -6.36 -17.97 14.32
C GLN A 202 -6.68 -17.68 15.80
N TRP A 203 -6.46 -16.45 16.30
CA TRP A 203 -6.40 -16.18 17.75
C TRP A 203 -7.60 -15.41 18.30
N LYS A 204 -8.34 -14.66 17.48
CA LYS A 204 -9.50 -13.87 17.94
C LYS A 204 -10.63 -14.78 18.43
N GLY A 205 -11.27 -14.45 19.55
CA GLY A 205 -12.27 -15.30 20.21
C GLY A 205 -11.68 -16.50 20.96
N SER A 206 -10.36 -16.64 21.03
CA SER A 206 -9.66 -17.69 21.79
C SER A 206 -8.85 -17.10 22.94
N HIS A 207 -8.33 -17.95 23.84
CA HIS A 207 -7.37 -17.54 24.87
C HIS A 207 -6.13 -16.84 24.28
N MET A 208 -5.78 -17.12 23.02
CA MET A 208 -4.63 -16.50 22.34
C MET A 208 -4.87 -15.06 21.88
N GLU A 209 -6.11 -14.53 21.93
CA GLU A 209 -6.42 -13.14 21.53
C GLU A 209 -5.59 -12.12 22.33
N VAL A 210 -5.27 -12.45 23.59
CA VAL A 210 -4.40 -11.67 24.48
C VAL A 210 -3.03 -11.37 23.86
N TYR A 211 -2.57 -12.18 22.89
CA TYR A 211 -1.30 -12.04 22.19
C TYR A 211 -1.35 -11.23 20.88
N LEU A 212 -2.52 -10.74 20.44
CA LEU A 212 -2.66 -9.85 19.26
C LEU A 212 -2.11 -8.44 19.55
N ARG A 213 -0.78 -8.34 19.70
CA ARG A 213 -0.04 -7.12 20.04
C ARG A 213 1.15 -6.93 19.09
N PRO A 214 1.59 -5.69 18.82
CA PRO A 214 2.75 -5.43 17.96
C PRO A 214 4.02 -6.18 18.40
N ASN A 215 4.27 -6.26 19.71
CA ASN A 215 5.43 -6.97 20.27
C ASN A 215 5.44 -8.47 19.95
N THR A 216 4.26 -9.11 19.85
CA THR A 216 4.17 -10.54 19.51
C THR A 216 4.23 -10.71 18.00
N LEU A 217 3.35 -10.02 17.28
CA LEU A 217 3.15 -10.22 15.85
C LEU A 217 4.39 -9.87 15.02
N PHE A 218 5.13 -8.84 15.45
CA PHE A 218 6.34 -8.35 14.75
C PHE A 218 7.64 -8.79 15.47
N SER A 219 7.54 -9.81 16.33
CA SER A 219 8.69 -10.51 16.93
C SER A 219 9.53 -11.25 15.89
N ASN A 220 10.62 -11.88 16.31
CA ASN A 220 11.45 -12.74 15.46
C ASN A 220 10.72 -13.96 14.87
N LYS A 221 9.45 -14.20 15.23
CA LYS A 221 8.59 -15.22 14.61
C LYS A 221 7.77 -14.71 13.41
N PHE A 222 7.95 -13.45 12.99
CA PHE A 222 7.18 -12.83 11.89
C PHE A 222 7.16 -13.67 10.61
N GLU A 223 8.30 -14.16 10.15
CA GLU A 223 8.39 -15.02 8.95
C GLU A 223 7.64 -16.35 9.14
N SER A 224 7.76 -16.97 10.32
CA SER A 224 6.99 -18.16 10.67
C SER A 224 5.48 -17.88 10.64
N TYR A 225 5.04 -16.71 11.09
CA TYR A 225 3.62 -16.30 11.07
C TYR A 225 3.12 -15.94 9.66
N LEU A 226 4.02 -15.50 8.78
CA LEU A 226 3.74 -15.19 7.37
C LEU A 226 3.56 -16.48 6.55
N ASN A 227 4.35 -17.51 6.85
CA ASN A 227 4.35 -18.82 6.19
C ASN A 227 3.40 -19.83 6.85
N GLU A 228 2.72 -19.48 7.95
CA GLU A 228 1.73 -20.35 8.58
C GLU A 228 0.51 -20.55 7.68
N TYR A 229 0.13 -21.81 7.47
CA TYR A 229 -1.01 -22.16 6.64
C TYR A 229 -2.30 -21.56 7.24
N ARG A 230 -3.08 -20.86 6.41
CA ARG A 230 -4.45 -20.50 6.79
C ARG A 230 -5.23 -21.78 6.95
N LEU A 231 -5.61 -22.10 8.20
CA LEU A 231 -6.70 -23.01 8.46
C LEU A 231 -7.96 -22.41 7.86
N LYS A 232 -8.26 -22.79 6.61
CA LYS A 232 -9.63 -22.80 6.12
C LYS A 232 -10.41 -23.66 7.10
N TYR A 233 -11.11 -23.02 8.02
CA TYR A 233 -12.40 -23.54 8.46
C TYR A 233 -13.32 -23.43 7.26
N GLU A 234 -13.23 -24.43 6.37
CA GLU A 234 -14.33 -24.70 5.46
C GLU A 234 -15.52 -24.94 6.35
N SER A 235 -16.56 -24.12 6.20
CA SER A 235 -17.82 -24.29 6.92
C SER A 235 -18.56 -25.48 6.30
N GLU A 236 -17.99 -26.68 6.47
CA GLU A 236 -18.66 -27.93 6.19
C GLU A 236 -19.96 -27.94 6.98
N ASN A 237 -21.07 -27.92 6.26
CA ASN A 237 -22.41 -27.89 6.83
C ASN A 237 -22.79 -29.32 7.27
N ASN A 238 -22.01 -29.87 8.21
CA ASN A 238 -22.00 -31.27 8.64
C ASN A 238 -23.20 -31.64 9.54
N ASN A 239 -24.41 -31.31 9.06
CA ASN A 239 -25.66 -31.90 9.53
C ASN A 239 -25.98 -33.22 8.80
N ASN A 240 -24.97 -33.93 8.29
CA ASN A 240 -25.11 -35.31 7.81
C ASN A 240 -23.81 -36.13 8.00
N LEU A 241 -23.29 -36.18 9.22
CA LEU A 241 -22.42 -37.29 9.62
C LEU A 241 -23.30 -38.51 9.93
N SER A 242 -23.82 -39.14 8.87
CA SER A 242 -24.44 -40.46 8.98
C SER A 242 -23.42 -41.45 9.56
N SER A 243 -23.83 -42.19 10.59
CA SER A 243 -22.94 -43.08 11.33
C SER A 243 -22.41 -44.20 10.43
N TRP A 244 -21.14 -44.10 10.02
CA TRP A 244 -20.44 -45.17 9.31
C TRP A 244 -20.16 -46.32 10.29
N ASN A 245 -21.08 -47.29 10.33
CA ASN A 245 -20.92 -48.55 11.05
C ASN A 245 -20.48 -49.64 10.06
N PRO A 246 -19.17 -49.96 9.94
CA PRO A 246 -18.71 -51.08 9.15
C PRO A 246 -19.05 -52.39 9.89
N GLU A 247 -20.17 -53.01 9.52
CA GLU A 247 -20.62 -54.26 10.10
C GLU A 247 -19.77 -55.42 9.57
N PHE A 248 -18.73 -55.78 10.34
CA PHE A 248 -17.85 -56.90 10.02
C PHE A 248 -18.56 -58.24 10.22
N HIS A 249 -19.08 -58.79 9.13
CA HIS A 249 -19.44 -60.20 9.08
C HIS A 249 -18.19 -61.07 9.24
N TYR A 250 -18.15 -61.86 10.30
CA TYR A 250 -17.29 -63.02 10.44
C TYR A 250 -18.08 -64.26 10.03
N GLU A 251 -17.42 -65.20 9.34
CA GLU A 251 -17.98 -66.51 8.94
C GLU A 251 -18.05 -67.50 10.12
#